data_AF-A0A7Z9S3L4-F1
#
_entry.id   AF-A0A7Z9S3L4-F1
#
_cell.length_a   1.000
_cell.length_b   1.000
_cell.length_c   1.000
_cell.angle_alpha   90.00
_cell.angle_beta   90.00
_cell.angle_gamma   90.00
#
_symmetry.space_group_name_H-M   'P 1'
#
loop_
_entity.id
_entity.type
_entity.pdbx_description
1 polymer ?
#
loop_
_entity_poly.entity_id
_entity_poly.type
_entity_poly.pdbx_seq_one_letter_code
_entity_poly.pdbx_strand_id
1 'polypeptide(L)' 'MTKKATILDHIGNTPLLKLNHVTDNLGVDIFVKCEFTNPGGSIKDRMALCMIEEAEKRGDLKP' A
#
# COMPACT_ATOMS: atom_id res chain seq x y z
N MET A 1 -12.27 -13.43 -20.99
CA MET A 1 -11.55 -14.30 -20.04
C MET A 1 -11.60 -13.62 -18.68
N THR A 2 -12.15 -14.27 -17.65
CA THR A 2 -12.29 -13.67 -16.31
C THR A 2 -10.91 -13.65 -15.64
N LYS A 3 -10.35 -12.46 -15.38
CA LYS A 3 -9.10 -12.32 -14.61
C LYS A 3 -9.35 -12.90 -13.22
N LYS A 4 -8.62 -13.96 -12.83
CA LYS A 4 -8.67 -14.48 -11.47
C LYS A 4 -8.12 -13.43 -10.51
N ALA A 5 -8.82 -13.18 -9.41
CA ALA A 5 -8.31 -12.33 -8.35
C ALA A 5 -7.03 -12.93 -7.76
N THR A 6 -6.05 -12.06 -7.53
CA THR A 6 -4.75 -12.40 -6.96
C THR A 6 -4.52 -11.58 -5.69
N ILE A 7 -3.53 -11.97 -4.89
CA ILE A 7 -3.15 -11.21 -3.70
C ILE A 7 -2.68 -9.78 -4.04
N LEU A 8 -2.15 -9.57 -5.26
CA LEU A 8 -1.70 -8.26 -5.72
C LEU A 8 -2.86 -7.26 -5.85
N ASP A 9 -4.07 -7.73 -6.17
CA ASP A 9 -5.27 -6.88 -6.28
C ASP A 9 -5.72 -6.33 -4.90
N HIS A 10 -5.13 -6.82 -3.80
CA HIS A 10 -5.37 -6.35 -2.43
C HIS A 10 -4.26 -5.43 -1.89
N ILE A 11 -3.26 -5.06 -2.70
CA ILE A 11 -2.27 -4.04 -2.34
C ILE A 11 -2.93 -2.66 -2.38
N GLY A 12 -2.82 -1.92 -1.28
CA GLY A 12 -3.36 -0.57 -1.13
C GLY A 12 -4.69 -0.53 -0.37
N ASN A 13 -5.50 0.49 -0.65
CA ASN A 13 -6.74 0.80 0.07
C ASN A 13 -6.64 0.66 1.61
N THR A 14 -5.51 1.09 2.17
CA THR A 14 -5.20 0.90 3.59
C THR A 14 -6.00 1.89 4.46
N PRO A 15 -6.36 1.53 5.70
CA PRO A 15 -7.10 2.41 6.59
C PRO A 15 -6.36 3.71 6.88
N LEU A 16 -7.13 4.77 7.13
CA LEU A 16 -6.64 6.03 7.69
C LEU A 16 -7.21 6.18 9.09
N LEU A 17 -6.34 6.27 10.10
CA LEU A 17 -6.75 6.35 11.51
C LEU A 17 -6.40 7.72 12.08
N LYS A 18 -7.35 8.37 12.74
CA LYS A 18 -7.10 9.58 13.54
C LYS A 18 -6.47 9.18 14.88
N LEU A 19 -5.36 9.82 15.25
CA LEU A 19 -4.81 9.71 16.59
C LEU A 19 -5.60 10.60 17.54
N ASN A 20 -5.96 10.06 18.71
CA ASN A 20 -6.70 10.79 19.74
C ASN A 20 -5.80 11.07 20.94
N HIS A 21 -5.42 10.02 21.69
CA HIS A 21 -4.76 10.20 22.99
C HIS A 21 -3.37 10.86 22.93
N VAL A 22 -2.52 10.49 21.96
CA VAL A 22 -1.13 10.99 21.89
C VAL A 22 -1.04 12.38 21.25
N THR A 23 -2.14 12.92 20.74
CA THR A 23 -2.18 14.17 19.97
C THR A 23 -3.18 15.18 20.53
N ASP A 24 -3.81 14.88 21.67
CA ASP A 24 -4.93 15.63 22.26
C ASP A 24 -4.62 17.13 22.47
N ASN A 25 -3.37 17.46 22.81
CA ASN A 25 -2.96 18.83 23.13
C ASN A 25 -2.31 19.60 21.96
N LEU A 26 -2.29 19.03 20.75
CA LEU A 26 -1.58 19.63 19.61
C LEU A 26 -2.41 20.68 18.86
N GLY A 27 -3.72 20.76 19.12
CA GLY A 27 -4.62 21.68 18.41
C GLY A 27 -4.78 21.37 16.92
N VAL A 28 -4.32 20.21 16.48
CA VAL A 28 -4.37 19.75 15.08
C VAL A 28 -4.72 18.27 15.04
N ASP A 29 -5.36 17.86 13.94
CA ASP A 29 -5.65 16.46 13.68
C ASP A 29 -4.46 15.76 13.02
N ILE A 30 -4.02 14.65 13.61
CA ILE A 30 -2.99 13.78 13.04
C ILE A 30 -3.63 12.46 12.61
N PHE A 31 -3.38 12.08 11.36
CA PHE A 31 -3.84 10.83 10.78
C PHE A 31 -2.67 9.93 10.40
N VAL A 32 -2.85 8.63 10.63
CA VAL A 32 -1.90 7.60 10.25
C VAL A 32 -2.49 6.76 9.12
N LYS A 33 -1.75 6.65 8.02
CA LYS A 33 -2.06 5.72 6.93
C LYS A 33 -1.45 4.35 7.28
N CYS A 34 -2.30 3.36 7.53
CA CYS A 34 -1.89 2.07 8.09
C CYS A 34 -1.31 1.13 7.03
N GLU A 35 -0.16 1.47 6.43
CA GLU A 35 0.46 0.69 5.35
C GLU A 35 0.93 -0.72 5.76
N PHE A 36 0.98 -1.02 7.06
CA PHE A 36 1.22 -2.38 7.54
C PHE A 36 0.06 -3.35 7.25
N THR A 37 -1.11 -2.84 6.83
CA THR A 37 -2.26 -3.68 6.46
C THR A 37 -2.24 -4.13 4.99
N ASN A 38 -1.21 -3.77 4.21
CA ASN A 38 -1.00 -4.40 2.92
C ASN A 38 -0.70 -5.91 3.10
N PRO A 39 -0.96 -6.77 2.10
CA PRO A 39 -0.80 -8.22 2.22
C PRO A 39 0.59 -8.71 2.69
N GLY A 40 1.66 -8.02 2.29
CA GLY A 40 3.04 -8.27 2.68
C GLY A 40 3.47 -7.54 3.95
N GLY A 41 2.54 -6.89 4.65
CA GLY A 41 2.74 -6.32 5.98
C GLY A 41 3.48 -4.99 6.02
N SER A 42 3.73 -4.35 4.87
CA SER A 42 4.40 -3.04 4.84
C SER A 42 4.08 -2.22 3.60
N ILE A 43 4.48 -0.95 3.61
CA ILE A 43 4.39 -0.03 2.46
C ILE A 43 5.16 -0.55 1.23
N LYS A 44 6.12 -1.46 1.41
CA LYS A 44 6.97 -1.93 0.32
C LYS A 44 6.22 -2.74 -0.74
N ASP A 45 5.04 -3.27 -0.42
CA ASP A 45 4.16 -3.93 -1.39
C ASP A 45 3.87 -3.04 -2.60
N ARG A 46 3.57 -1.76 -2.37
CA ARG A 46 3.26 -0.79 -3.45
C ARG A 46 4.46 -0.56 -4.36
N MET A 47 5.62 -0.33 -3.75
CA MET A 47 6.84 -0.02 -4.47
C MET A 47 7.33 -1.23 -5.24
N ALA A 48 7.32 -2.42 -4.62
CA ALA A 48 7.72 -3.66 -5.27
C ALA A 48 6.85 -3.96 -6.49
N LEU A 49 5.51 -3.84 -6.37
CA LEU A 49 4.61 -4.03 -7.49
C LEU A 49 4.91 -3.06 -8.63
N CYS A 50 5.02 -1.76 -8.33
CA CYS A 50 5.33 -0.73 -9.31
C CYS A 50 6.69 -1.00 -10.00
N MET A 51 7.74 -1.32 -9.25
CA MET A 51 9.06 -1.61 -9.81
C MET A 51 9.05 -2.77 -10.82
N ILE A 52 8.35 -3.85 -10.48
CA ILE A 52 8.25 -5.04 -11.34
C ILE A 52 7.41 -4.73 -12.58
N GLU A 53 6.22 -4.15 -12.41
CA GLU A 53 5.34 -3.80 -13.53
C GLU A 53 6.03 -2.84 -14.52
N GLU A 54 6.77 -1.85 -14.01
CA GLU A 54 7.50 -0.91 -14.86
C GLU A 54 8.71 -1.56 -15.54
N ALA A 55 9.42 -2.48 -14.87
CA ALA A 55 10.50 -3.23 -15.51
C ALA A 55 9.98 -4.15 -16.63
N GLU A 56 8.82 -4.79 -16.44
CA GLU A 56 8.15 -5.60 -17.45
C GLU A 56 7.69 -4.73 -18.63
N LYS A 57 7.09 -3.56 -18.37
CA LYS A 57 6.66 -2.62 -19.43
C LYS A 57 7.82 -2.10 -20.28
N ARG A 58 8.97 -1.83 -19.66
CA ARG A 58 10.19 -1.40 -20.36
C ARG A 58 10.89 -2.54 -21.11
N GLY A 59 10.58 -3.79 -20.77
CA GLY A 59 11.24 -4.98 -21.33
C GLY A 59 12.55 -5.35 -20.64
N ASP A 60 12.88 -4.71 -19.51
CA ASP A 60 14.04 -5.07 -18.67
C ASP A 60 13.84 -6.44 -18.01
N LEU A 61 12.57 -6.81 -17.75
CA LEU A 61 12.14 -8.06 -17.16
C LEU A 61 11.12 -8.75 -18.08
N LYS A 62 11.15 -10.09 -18.10
CA LYS A 62 10.16 -10.92 -18.82
C LYS A 62 9.45 -11.86 -17.83
N PRO A 63 8.15 -12.14 -18.03
CA PRO A 63 7.38 -13.10 -17.24
C PRO A 63 7.92 -14.53 -17.30
#